data_AF-A0A239GZI3-F1
#
_entry.id   AF-A0A239GZI3-F1
#
_cell.length_a   1.000
_cell.length_b   1.000
_cell.length_c   1.000
_cell.angle_alpha   90.00
_cell.angle_beta   90.00
_cell.angle_gamma   90.00
#
_symmetry.space_group_name_H-M   'P 1'
#
loop_
_entity.id
_entity.type
_entity.pdbx_description
1 polymer ?
#
loop_
_entity_poly.entity_id
_entity_poly.type
_entity_poly.pdbx_seq_one_letter_code
_entity_poly.pdbx_strand_id
1 'polypeptide(L)'
;MAPISGPLPIPRGSCTGPVSAAVKVGEYDLTDYGGLWFLTRDGRLISTLIDMSGGTWRARTPEGRARTIEVPAGVEHPPRYVAEQST
;
A
#
# COMPACT_ATOMS: atom_id res chain seq x y z
N MET A 1 48.91 6.32 -25.45
CA MET A 1 47.53 6.56 -25.92
C MET A 1 46.69 5.40 -25.40
N ALA A 2 45.90 5.61 -24.34
CA ALA A 2 45.07 4.58 -23.71
C ALA A 2 43.59 4.95 -23.91
N PRO A 3 42.68 4.00 -24.22
CA PRO A 3 41.29 4.32 -24.44
C PRO A 3 40.57 4.59 -23.11
N ILE A 4 39.78 5.67 -23.11
CA ILE A 4 38.88 6.09 -22.04
C ILE A 4 37.84 5.00 -21.76
N SER A 5 37.78 4.55 -20.51
CA SER A 5 36.71 3.69 -20.00
C SER A 5 35.36 4.34 -20.25
N GLY A 6 34.47 3.64 -20.96
CA GLY A 6 33.07 4.04 -21.12
C GLY A 6 32.33 4.06 -19.77
N PRO A 7 31.17 4.76 -19.70
CA PRO A 7 30.40 4.83 -18.47
C PRO A 7 29.90 3.43 -18.06
N LEU A 8 30.19 3.06 -16.81
CA LEU A 8 29.66 1.86 -16.16
C LEU A 8 28.12 1.86 -16.24
N PRO A 9 27.45 0.72 -16.52
CA PRO A 9 26.01 0.63 -16.44
C PRO A 9 25.59 0.84 -14.97
N ILE A 10 24.86 1.92 -14.72
CA ILE A 10 24.13 2.11 -13.47
C ILE A 10 23.19 0.91 -13.29
N PRO A 11 23.29 0.13 -12.19
CA PRO A 11 22.28 -0.87 -11.91
C PRO A 11 20.96 -0.13 -11.72
N ARG A 12 20.00 -0.39 -12.61
CA ARG A 12 18.60 0.01 -12.38
C ARG A 12 18.20 -0.72 -11.11
N GLY A 13 18.23 -0.02 -9.98
CA GLY A 13 17.73 -0.54 -8.73
C GLY A 13 16.29 -0.98 -8.95
N SER A 14 16.06 -2.27 -9.05
CA SER A 14 14.77 -2.83 -8.73
C SER A 14 14.53 -2.43 -7.29
N CYS A 15 13.67 -1.44 -7.07
CA CYS A 15 13.10 -1.15 -5.76
C CYS A 15 12.16 -2.30 -5.39
N THR A 16 12.66 -3.53 -5.35
CA THR A 16 12.01 -4.66 -4.71
C THR A 16 12.39 -4.56 -3.24
N GLY A 17 11.90 -3.50 -2.59
CA GLY A 17 11.67 -3.61 -1.15
C GLY A 17 10.73 -4.79 -0.92
N PRO A 18 10.76 -5.44 0.25
CA PRO A 18 9.80 -6.47 0.59
C PRO A 18 8.43 -5.80 0.65
N VAL A 19 7.72 -5.74 -0.47
CA VAL A 19 6.28 -5.52 -0.46
C VAL A 19 5.72 -6.75 0.23
N SER A 20 5.23 -6.56 1.46
CA SER A 20 4.48 -7.61 2.15
C SER A 20 3.45 -8.18 1.18
N ALA A 21 3.33 -9.51 1.15
CA ALA A 21 2.47 -10.21 0.19
C ALA A 21 1.07 -9.57 0.15
N ALA A 22 0.55 -9.30 -1.05
CA ALA A 22 -0.76 -8.69 -1.22
C ALA A 22 -1.84 -9.58 -0.60
N VAL A 23 -2.67 -8.98 0.27
CA VAL A 23 -3.80 -9.64 0.94
C VAL A 23 -5.04 -9.46 0.08
N LYS A 24 -5.72 -10.56 -0.27
CA LYS A 24 -6.98 -10.49 -1.02
C LYS A 24 -8.15 -10.07 -0.12
N VAL A 25 -8.83 -9.01 -0.52
CA VAL A 25 -10.04 -8.46 0.11
C VAL A 25 -11.16 -8.47 -0.93
N GLY A 26 -11.87 -9.60 -1.05
CA GLY A 26 -12.83 -9.79 -2.14
C GLY A 26 -12.16 -9.70 -3.51
N GLU A 27 -12.61 -8.77 -4.36
CA GLU A 27 -12.03 -8.50 -5.68
C GLU A 27 -10.79 -7.57 -5.63
N TYR A 28 -10.44 -7.07 -4.45
CA TYR A 28 -9.38 -6.08 -4.25
C TYR A 28 -8.10 -6.72 -3.71
N ASP A 29 -6.97 -6.12 -4.06
CA ASP A 29 -5.62 -6.45 -3.59
C ASP A 29 -5.15 -5.39 -2.61
N LEU A 30 -4.90 -5.79 -1.37
CA LEU A 30 -4.42 -4.93 -0.29
C LEU A 30 -2.93 -5.16 -0.06
N THR A 31 -2.11 -4.16 -0.38
CA THR A 31 -0.65 -4.25 -0.29
C THR A 31 -0.13 -3.32 0.79
N ASP A 32 0.74 -3.83 1.67
CA ASP A 32 1.44 -3.02 2.66
C ASP A 32 2.72 -2.39 2.07
N TYR A 33 2.96 -1.15 2.48
CA TYR A 33 4.11 -0.34 2.12
C TYR A 33 4.58 0.43 3.36
N GLY A 34 5.09 -0.30 4.35
CA GLY A 34 5.73 0.29 5.53
C GLY A 34 4.80 1.12 6.39
N GLY A 35 3.57 0.64 6.62
CA GLY A 35 2.55 1.33 7.42
C GLY A 35 1.54 2.14 6.59
N LEU A 36 1.75 2.23 5.27
CA LEU A 36 0.75 2.68 4.31
C LEU A 36 0.20 1.49 3.54
N TRP A 37 -1.11 1.36 3.46
CA TRP A 37 -1.74 0.26 2.75
C TRP A 37 -2.42 0.75 1.48
N PHE A 38 -2.24 0.02 0.38
CA PHE A 38 -2.83 0.33 -0.91
C PHE A 38 -3.87 -0.72 -1.25
N LEU A 39 -5.12 -0.29 -1.34
CA LEU A 39 -6.20 -1.08 -1.90
C LEU A 39 -6.25 -0.84 -3.40
N THR A 40 -6.01 -1.89 -4.17
CA THR A 40 -5.98 -1.84 -5.63
C THR A 40 -6.96 -2.85 -6.22
N ARG A 41 -7.41 -2.60 -7.45
CA ARG A 41 -8.22 -3.54 -8.23
C ARG A 41 -7.75 -3.46 -9.68
N ASP A 42 -7.42 -4.60 -10.28
CA ASP A 42 -6.94 -4.66 -11.67
C ASP A 42 -5.78 -3.67 -11.96
N GLY A 43 -4.89 -3.49 -10.99
CA GLY A 43 -3.76 -2.55 -11.07
C GLY A 43 -4.11 -1.06 -10.88
N ARG A 44 -5.37 -0.72 -10.59
CA ARG A 44 -5.80 0.66 -10.27
C ARG A 44 -5.88 0.86 -8.77
N LEU A 45 -5.40 2.01 -8.28
CA LEU A 45 -5.57 2.42 -6.89
C LEU A 45 -7.04 2.78 -6.62
N ILE A 46 -7.61 2.15 -5.61
CA ILE A 46 -9.00 2.38 -5.15
C ILE A 46 -9.01 3.19 -3.86
N SER A 47 -8.12 2.85 -2.92
CA SER A 47 -8.03 3.56 -1.66
C SER A 47 -6.65 3.40 -1.05
N THR A 48 -6.18 4.42 -0.33
CA THR A 48 -4.99 4.35 0.51
C THR A 48 -5.43 4.35 1.97
N LEU A 49 -5.01 3.36 2.75
CA LEU A 49 -5.35 3.22 4.16
C LEU A 49 -4.13 3.57 5.01
N ILE A 50 -4.33 4.42 5.99
CA ILE A 50 -3.30 4.94 6.90
C ILE A 50 -3.74 4.58 8.31
N ASP A 51 -2.85 3.90 9.05
CA ASP A 51 -3.04 3.71 10.48
C ASP A 51 -2.74 5.04 11.20
N MET A 52 -3.73 5.58 11.91
CA MET A 52 -3.59 6.79 12.73
C MET A 52 -3.25 6.46 14.18
N SER A 53 -2.97 5.19 14.50
CA SER A 53 -2.80 4.63 15.84
C SER A 53 -4.10 4.58 16.66
N GLY A 54 -4.09 3.78 17.73
CA GLY A 54 -5.23 3.67 18.65
C GLY A 54 -6.48 3.02 18.04
N GLY A 55 -6.32 2.22 16.98
CA GLY A 55 -7.44 1.59 16.26
C GLY A 55 -8.16 2.53 15.30
N THR A 56 -7.71 3.78 15.16
CA THR A 56 -8.25 4.72 14.18
C THR A 56 -7.51 4.60 12.85
N TRP A 57 -8.25 4.44 11.77
CA TRP A 57 -7.71 4.33 10.43
C TRP A 57 -8.31 5.40 9.52
N ARG A 58 -7.52 5.86 8.55
CA ARG A 58 -7.97 6.81 7.54
C ARG A 58 -7.84 6.22 6.16
N ALA A 59 -8.96 6.05 5.49
CA ALA A 59 -9.01 5.58 4.10
C ALA A 59 -9.22 6.78 3.16
N ARG A 60 -8.37 6.92 2.16
CA ARG A 60 -8.40 8.01 1.19
C ARG A 60 -8.58 7.48 -0.22
N THR A 61 -9.65 7.88 -0.86
CA THR A 61 -9.91 7.57 -2.27
C THR A 61 -9.08 8.49 -3.19
N PRO A 62 -8.75 8.05 -4.42
CA PRO A 62 -8.11 8.88 -5.45
C PRO A 62 -8.87 10.18 -5.75
N GLU A 63 -10.20 10.19 -5.59
CA GLU A 63 -11.06 11.37 -5.76
C GLU A 63 -10.85 12.43 -4.67
N GLY A 64 -9.94 12.19 -3.72
CA GLY A 64 -9.61 13.13 -2.65
C GLY A 64 -10.52 13.02 -1.42
N ARG A 65 -11.58 12.21 -1.46
CA ARG A 65 -12.40 11.93 -0.27
C ARG A 65 -11.61 11.09 0.73
N ALA A 66 -11.73 11.45 2.01
CA ALA A 66 -11.18 10.70 3.12
C ALA A 66 -12.29 10.31 4.08
N ARG A 67 -12.25 9.06 4.56
CA ARG A 67 -13.14 8.53 5.59
C ARG A 67 -12.30 8.06 6.78
N THR A 68 -12.76 8.35 7.98
CA THR A 68 -12.17 7.83 9.21
C THR A 68 -12.96 6.60 9.62
N ILE A 69 -12.25 5.51 9.90
CA ILE A 69 -12.82 4.22 10.27
C ILE A 69 -12.22 3.83 11.61
N GLU A 70 -13.07 3.54 12.58
CA GLU A 70 -12.65 3.00 13.87
C GLU A 70 -12.70 1.47 13.78
N VAL A 71 -11.55 0.84 14.04
CA VAL A 71 -11.43 -0.61 14.05
C VAL A 71 -11.67 -1.10 15.47
N PRO A 72 -12.65 -1.99 15.69
CA PRO A 72 -12.88 -2.59 17.00
C PRO A 72 -11.62 -3.30 17.54
N ALA A 73 -11.40 -3.20 18.85
CA ALA A 73 -10.37 -4.00 19.51
C ALA A 73 -10.71 -5.49 19.36
N GLY A 74 -9.73 -6.29 18.90
CA GLY A 74 -9.91 -7.72 18.65
C GLY A 74 -10.02 -8.11 17.17
N VAL A 75 -10.02 -7.14 16.24
CA VAL A 75 -9.85 -7.44 14.81
C VAL A 75 -8.43 -7.95 14.56
N GLU A 76 -8.29 -9.19 14.08
CA GLU A 76 -6.99 -9.82 13.80
C GLU A 76 -6.20 -9.11 12.69
N HIS A 77 -6.90 -8.58 11.69
CA HIS A 77 -6.31 -7.85 10.57
C HIS A 77 -7.00 -6.49 10.34
N PRO A 78 -6.63 -5.44 11.11
CA PRO A 78 -7.19 -4.09 10.96
C PRO A 78 -7.14 -3.53 9.53
N PRO A 79 -6.04 -3.67 8.76
CA PRO A 79 -5.99 -3.16 7.39
C PRO A 79 -7.06 -3.78 6.47
N ARG A 80 -7.32 -5.08 6.64
CA ARG A 80 -8.36 -5.79 5.89
C ARG A 80 -9.75 -5.28 6.24
N TYR A 81 -10.06 -5.13 7.53
CA TYR A 81 -11.34 -4.60 7.97
C TYR A 81 -11.60 -3.20 7.39
N VAL A 82 -10.59 -2.34 7.42
CA VAL A 82 -10.70 -0.97 6.87
C VAL A 82 -10.88 -1.00 5.35
N ALA A 83 -10.20 -1.92 4.65
CA ALA A 83 -10.40 -2.15 3.23
C ALA A 83 -11.85 -2.54 2.91
N GLU A 84 -12.44 -3.47 3.65
CA GLU A 84 -13.84 -3.91 3.49
C GLU A 84 -14.84 -2.76 3.71
N GLN A 85 -14.53 -1.82 4.61
CA GLN A 85 -15.34 -0.60 4.84
C GLN A 85 -15.07 0.52 3.81
N SER A 86 -14.04 0.38 2.98
CA SER A 86 -13.62 1.38 2.00
C SER A 86 -14.18 1.16 0.60
N THR A 87 -14.71 -0.03 0.32
CA THR A 87 -15.28 -0.45 -0.97
C THR A 87 -16.76 -0.12 -1.11
#